data_AF-A0A069RIF2-F1
#
_entry.id   AF-A0A069RIF2-F1
#
_cell.length_a   1.000
_cell.length_b   1.000
_cell.length_c   1.000
_cell.angle_alpha   90.00
_cell.angle_beta   90.00
_cell.angle_gamma   90.00
#
_symmetry.space_group_name_H-M   'P 1'
#
loop_
_entity.id
_entity.type
_entity.pdbx_description
1 polymer ?
#
loop_
_entity_poly.entity_id
_entity_poly.type
_entity_poly.pdbx_seq_one_letter_code
_entity_poly.pdbx_strand_id
1 'polypeptide(L)'
;MIYKGCFIKKDEYGEKSRVEECFVVEDGEFALEQLFEEAGLPFPPWNLEKKKALNEGSLVLFKEEFIGVGPNDDQIAKMDFDEFIIEKGKY
;
A
#
# COMPACT_ATOMS: atom_id res chain seq x y z
N MET A 1 -15.83 -10.15 1.49
CA MET A 1 -14.36 -10.28 1.52
C MET A 1 -13.83 -8.85 1.52
N ILE A 2 -12.70 -8.56 2.19
CA ILE A 2 -12.23 -7.17 2.33
C ILE A 2 -10.75 -7.06 1.96
N TYR A 3 -10.38 -5.88 1.47
CA TYR A 3 -8.99 -5.46 1.38
C TYR A 3 -8.69 -4.46 2.47
N LYS A 4 -7.55 -4.66 3.14
CA LYS A 4 -7.06 -3.77 4.19
C LYS A 4 -5.69 -3.25 3.83
N GLY A 5 -5.57 -1.95 3.57
CA GLY A 5 -4.31 -1.26 3.31
C GLY A 5 -3.79 -0.59 4.56
N CYS A 6 -2.55 -0.85 4.96
CA CYS A 6 -1.92 -0.20 6.12
C CYS A 6 -0.57 0.39 5.71
N PHE A 7 -0.31 1.62 6.17
CA PHE A 7 1.01 2.25 6.08
C PHE A 7 1.92 1.78 7.21
N ILE A 8 3.11 1.31 6.83
CA ILE A 8 4.13 0.81 7.73
C ILE A 8 5.41 1.63 7.55
N LYS A 9 5.99 2.05 8.66
CA LYS A 9 7.32 2.66 8.72
C LYS A 9 8.27 1.73 9.45
N LYS A 10 9.51 1.67 8.99
CA LYS A 10 10.61 0.98 9.66
C LYS A 10 11.39 2.00 10.48
N ASP A 11 11.64 1.67 11.74
CA ASP A 11 12.59 2.45 12.53
C ASP A 11 14.04 2.14 12.15
N GLU A 12 14.98 2.80 12.82
CA GLU A 12 16.42 2.64 12.61
C GLU A 12 16.94 1.22 12.94
N TYR A 13 16.18 0.42 13.68
CA TYR A 13 16.47 -0.97 14.02
C TYR A 13 15.78 -1.97 13.08
N GLY A 14 14.97 -1.49 12.15
CA GLY A 14 14.21 -2.29 11.20
C GLY A 14 12.89 -2.83 11.75
N GLU A 15 12.43 -2.38 12.93
CA GLU A 15 11.11 -2.74 13.45
C GLU A 15 10.02 -2.02 12.68
N LYS A 16 8.97 -2.76 12.33
CA LYS A 16 7.84 -2.27 11.54
C LYS A 16 6.74 -1.76 12.44
N SER A 17 6.43 -0.47 12.35
CA SER A 17 5.33 0.18 13.07
C SER A 17 4.30 0.76 12.10
N ARG A 18 3.02 0.69 12.48
CA ARG A 18 1.94 1.35 11.75
C ARG A 18 1.97 2.84 12.04
N VAL A 19 1.94 3.67 11.02
CA VAL A 19 2.01 5.13 11.16
C VAL A 19 0.67 5.83 11.03
N GLU A 20 -0.30 5.19 10.37
CA GLU A 20 -1.65 5.73 10.17
C GLU A 20 -2.71 4.63 10.34
N GLU A 21 -3.98 5.05 10.35
CA GLU A 21 -5.11 4.13 10.32
C GLU A 21 -5.10 3.30 9.04
N CYS A 22 -5.60 2.07 9.13
CA CYS A 22 -5.69 1.21 7.96
C CYS A 22 -6.96 1.50 7.18
N PHE A 23 -6.84 1.58 5.86
CA PHE A 23 -7.93 1.72 4.92
C PHE A 23 -8.56 0.36 4.70
N VAL A 24 -9.89 0.30 4.74
CA VAL A 24 -10.63 -0.95 4.52
C VAL A 24 -11.65 -0.70 3.43
N VAL A 25 -11.63 -1.56 2.42
CA VAL A 25 -12.59 -1.53 1.32
C VAL A 25 -13.17 -2.92 1.11
N GLU A 26 -14.42 -2.97 0.65
CA GLU A 26 -15.06 -4.22 0.28
C GLU A 26 -14.45 -4.78 -1.02
N ASP A 27 -14.34 -6.10 -1.10
CA ASP A 27 -13.89 -6.80 -2.31
C ASP A 27 -14.89 -6.56 -3.46
N GLY A 28 -14.35 -6.19 -4.61
CA GLY A 28 -15.09 -5.79 -5.80
C GLY A 28 -14.11 -5.55 -6.96
N GLU A 29 -14.64 -5.31 -8.16
CA GLU A 29 -13.83 -5.16 -9.39
C GLU A 29 -12.78 -4.04 -9.28
N PHE A 30 -13.12 -2.95 -8.58
CA PHE A 30 -12.27 -1.77 -8.39
C PHE A 30 -11.78 -1.60 -6.95
N ALA A 31 -11.87 -2.64 -6.11
CA ALA A 31 -11.55 -2.53 -4.68
C ALA A 31 -10.11 -2.05 -4.44
N LEU A 32 -9.16 -2.56 -5.22
CA LEU A 32 -7.77 -2.11 -5.09
C LEU A 32 -7.62 -0.64 -5.48
N GLU A 33 -8.17 -0.21 -6.61
CA GLU A 33 -8.11 1.20 -7.04
C GLU A 33 -8.70 2.14 -5.99
N GLN A 34 -9.87 1.79 -5.43
CA GLN A 34 -10.47 2.54 -4.32
C GLN A 34 -9.57 2.58 -3.09
N LEU A 35 -8.92 1.46 -2.74
CA LEU A 35 -8.00 1.42 -1.60
C LEU A 35 -6.82 2.39 -1.79
N PHE A 36 -6.26 2.48 -3.00
CA PHE A 36 -5.17 3.41 -3.29
C PHE A 36 -5.66 4.86 -3.30
N GLU A 37 -6.84 5.12 -3.88
CA GLU A 37 -7.44 6.45 -3.88
C GLU A 37 -7.70 6.96 -2.45
N GLU A 38 -8.30 6.12 -1.59
CA GLU A 38 -8.53 6.42 -0.17
C GLU A 38 -7.21 6.62 0.59
N ALA A 39 -6.19 5.84 0.25
CA ALA A 39 -4.84 5.98 0.81
C ALA A 39 -4.05 7.18 0.23
N GLY A 40 -4.62 7.92 -0.74
CA GLY A 40 -3.94 9.03 -1.40
C GLY A 40 -2.73 8.61 -2.26
N LEU A 41 -2.67 7.34 -2.65
CA LEU A 41 -1.60 6.77 -3.45
C LEU A 41 -2.02 6.60 -4.92
N PRO A 42 -1.12 6.81 -5.89
CA PRO A 42 -1.41 6.50 -7.27
C PRO A 42 -1.52 4.98 -7.44
N PHE A 43 -2.42 4.55 -8.32
CA PHE A 43 -2.53 3.15 -8.69
C PHE A 43 -1.27 2.72 -9.47
N PRO A 44 -0.44 1.80 -8.94
CA PRO A 44 0.78 1.41 -9.61
C PRO A 44 0.47 0.66 -10.92
N PRO A 45 1.29 0.81 -11.97
CA PRO A 45 1.14 0.00 -13.18
C PRO A 45 1.28 -1.48 -12.79
N TRP A 46 0.31 -2.32 -13.15
CA TRP A 46 0.23 -3.74 -12.74
C TRP A 46 1.43 -4.61 -13.15
N ASN A 47 2.36 -4.08 -13.96
CA ASN A 47 3.69 -4.62 -14.24
C ASN A 47 4.61 -4.54 -13.01
N LEU A 48 4.19 -5.12 -11.90
CA LEU A 48 5.02 -5.22 -10.71
C LEU A 48 5.85 -6.51 -10.81
N GLU A 49 6.93 -6.48 -11.59
CA GLU A 49 8.02 -7.47 -11.48
C GLU A 49 8.66 -7.45 -10.07
N LYS A 50 8.35 -6.41 -9.28
CA LYS A 50 8.76 -6.22 -7.89
C LYS A 50 7.64 -6.43 -6.87
N LYS A 51 6.52 -7.11 -7.20
CA LYS A 51 5.59 -7.61 -6.17
C LYS A 51 6.37 -8.58 -5.29
N LYS A 52 6.78 -8.14 -4.10
CA LYS A 52 7.16 -9.08 -3.05
C LYS A 52 5.85 -9.58 -2.45
N ALA A 53 5.20 -10.52 -3.15
CA ALA A 53 4.03 -11.23 -2.65
C ALA A 53 4.47 -12.03 -1.42
N LEU A 54 4.31 -11.42 -0.24
CA LEU A 54 4.57 -12.06 1.03
C LEU A 54 3.32 -12.87 1.34
N ASN A 55 3.31 -14.12 0.87
CA ASN A 55 2.28 -15.15 1.10
C ASN A 55 0.92 -14.92 0.41
N GLU A 56 0.14 -16.01 0.28
CA GLU A 56 -1.10 -16.20 -0.53
C GLU A 56 -2.27 -15.21 -0.33
N GLY A 57 -2.10 -14.12 0.42
CA GLY A 57 -3.16 -13.13 0.67
C GLY A 57 -2.69 -11.71 0.98
N SER A 58 -1.39 -11.41 0.91
CA SER A 58 -0.86 -10.08 1.25
C SER A 58 0.10 -9.54 0.19
N LEU A 59 -0.14 -8.29 -0.22
CA LEU A 59 0.70 -7.52 -1.12
C LEU A 59 1.46 -6.47 -0.32
N VAL A 60 2.79 -6.41 -0.50
CA VAL A 60 3.61 -5.33 0.06
C VAL A 60 4.13 -4.49 -1.08
N LEU A 61 3.89 -3.18 -1.01
CA LEU A 61 4.37 -2.19 -1.95
C LEU A 61 5.30 -1.22 -1.22
N PHE A 62 6.49 -1.02 -1.73
CA PHE A 62 7.43 -0.06 -1.14
C PHE A 62 7.07 1.35 -1.59
N LYS A 63 7.35 2.35 -0.75
CA LYS A 63 7.13 3.76 -1.09
C LYS A 63 7.76 4.14 -2.44
N GLU A 64 8.94 3.61 -2.74
CA GLU A 64 9.65 3.82 -4.01
C GLU A 64 8.85 3.38 -5.24
N GLU A 65 7.93 2.41 -5.13
CA GLU A 65 7.11 1.93 -6.25
C GLU A 65 6.00 2.90 -6.64
N PHE A 66 5.70 3.89 -5.80
CA PHE A 66 4.71 4.93 -6.07
C PHE A 66 5.34 6.21 -6.63
N ILE A 67 6.65 6.38 -6.43
CA ILE A 67 7.41 7.54 -6.95
C ILE A 67 7.66 7.31 -8.44
N GLY A 68 7.34 8.31 -9.26
CA GLY A 68 7.48 8.26 -10.73
C GLY A 68 6.27 7.67 -11.44
N VAL A 69 5.18 7.35 -10.72
CA VAL A 69 3.95 6.80 -11.27
C VAL A 69 2.93 7.90 -11.60
N GLY A 70 2.91 9.00 -10.83
CA GLY A 70 1.87 10.02 -10.96
C GLY A 70 2.34 11.44 -10.58
N PRO A 71 1.44 12.44 -10.65
CA PRO A 71 1.80 13.84 -10.36
C PRO A 71 2.05 14.11 -8.86
N ASN A 72 1.80 13.15 -7.97
CA ASN A 72 1.82 13.31 -6.53
C ASN A 72 3.14 12.86 -5.87
N ASP A 73 4.21 12.66 -6.64
CA ASP A 73 5.50 12.18 -6.14
C ASP A 73 6.03 12.99 -4.94
N ASP A 74 5.95 14.32 -5.01
CA ASP A 74 6.37 15.22 -3.92
C ASP A 74 5.56 15.03 -2.63
N GLN A 75 4.29 14.64 -2.75
CA GLN A 75 3.43 14.36 -1.60
C GLN A 75 3.80 13.01 -1.01
N ILE A 76 3.90 11.96 -1.84
CA ILE A 76 4.23 10.61 -1.43
C ILE A 76 5.61 10.59 -0.75
N ALA A 77 6.60 11.30 -1.32
CA ALA A 77 7.93 11.45 -0.74
C ALA A 77 7.91 12.04 0.69
N LYS A 78 6.94 12.90 0.99
CA LYS A 78 6.75 13.52 2.33
C LYS A 78 5.93 12.67 3.29
N MET A 79 5.20 11.66 2.82
CA MET A 79 4.44 10.77 3.69
C MET A 79 5.38 9.94 4.57
N ASP A 80 4.99 9.71 5.82
CA ASP A 80 5.85 9.10 6.84
C ASP A 80 5.76 7.57 6.85
N PHE A 81 5.82 6.92 5.68
CA PHE A 81 5.79 5.45 5.55
C PHE A 81 6.92 4.93 4.66
N ASP A 82 7.27 3.65 4.82
CA ASP A 82 8.23 2.93 3.97
C ASP A 82 7.54 1.87 3.10
N GLU A 83 6.52 1.21 3.65
CA GLU A 83 5.78 0.12 3.01
C GLU A 83 4.27 0.34 3.14
N PHE A 84 3.53 0.10 2.05
CA PHE A 84 2.09 -0.03 2.05
C PHE A 84 1.73 -1.51 1.91
N ILE A 85 1.09 -2.06 2.95
CA ILE A 85 0.73 -3.48 3.00
C ILE A 85 -0.78 -3.61 2.78
N ILE A 86 -1.16 -4.41 1.79
CA ILE A 86 -2.54 -4.75 1.49
C ILE A 86 -2.79 -6.20 1.88
N GLU A 87 -3.67 -6.43 2.84
CA GLU A 87 -4.07 -7.76 3.30
C GLU A 87 -5.48 -8.08 2.79
N LYS A 88 -5.66 -9.28 2.23
CA LYS A 88 -6.96 -9.80 1.80
C LYS A 88 -7.55 -10.69 2.90
N GLY A 89 -8.65 -10.26 3.50
CA GLY A 89 -9.32 -10.95 4.60
C GLY A 89 -10.67 -11.54 4.22
N LYS A 90 -10.99 -12.71 4.76
CA LYS A 90 -12.38 -13.15 4.98
C LYS A 90 -12.72 -12.73 6.41
N TYR A 91 -13.59 -11.74 6.56
CA TYR A 91 -14.12 -11.36 7.88
C TYR A 91 -14.73 -12.57 8.59
#